data_AF-A0A2E6VPC0-F1
#
_entry.id   AF-A0A2E6VPC0-F1
#
_cell.length_a   1.000
_cell.length_b   1.000
_cell.length_c   1.000
_cell.angle_alpha   90.00
_cell.angle_beta   90.00
_cell.angle_gamma   90.00
#
_symmetry.space_group_name_H-M   'P 1'
#
loop_
_entity.id
_entity.type
_entity.pdbx_description
1 polymer ?
#
loop_
_entity_poly.entity_id
_entity_poly.type
_entity_poly.pdbx_seq_one_letter_code
_entity_poly.pdbx_strand_id
1 'polypeptide(L)'
;MKVNEGKKELKLMGIYKKQALRAFLACAVALGLAGTAQAARIFLNGVNIDGVTNQEFKNCDVVIKANGDVHIAAKGFKVETRKQATDPVAQGPVSQRYFLVAESNFPTQVRYDVDVLINAIWVRRISSDQPQVVFEVSRHLKKGQNNVTLVATKSEGDGQKLGSVSHVMNLIIGQGKMTNDQVIIDKPLVEYQRNAAEAGNFSDEFVLVGQ
;
A
#
# COMPACT_ATOMS: atom_id res chain seq x y z
N MET A 1 14.78 -83.89 -25.35
CA MET A 1 14.02 -82.66 -25.68
C MET A 1 14.28 -81.60 -24.60
N LYS A 2 15.30 -80.75 -24.75
CA LYS A 2 15.65 -79.65 -23.80
C LYS A 2 16.20 -78.42 -24.54
N VAL A 3 15.52 -77.96 -25.61
CA VAL A 3 16.03 -76.85 -26.45
C VAL A 3 14.97 -75.75 -26.69
N ASN A 4 13.81 -75.79 -26.03
CA ASN A 4 12.70 -74.89 -26.42
C ASN A 4 12.21 -73.87 -25.39
N GLU A 5 12.82 -73.78 -24.21
CA GLU A 5 12.43 -72.76 -23.22
C GLU A 5 13.23 -71.45 -23.37
N GLY A 6 14.52 -71.50 -23.69
CA GLY A 6 15.36 -70.30 -23.81
C GLY A 6 15.00 -69.35 -24.97
N LYS A 7 14.33 -69.84 -26.03
CA LYS A 7 13.94 -69.00 -27.19
C LYS A 7 12.66 -68.19 -26.96
N LYS A 8 11.81 -68.56 -25.99
CA LYS A 8 10.58 -67.81 -25.68
C LYS A 8 10.88 -66.55 -24.86
N GLU A 9 11.81 -66.63 -23.91
CA GLU A 9 12.24 -65.52 -23.05
C GLU A 9 12.88 -64.35 -23.84
N LEU A 10 13.77 -64.67 -24.79
CA LEU A 10 14.44 -63.66 -25.62
C LEU A 10 13.51 -62.93 -26.60
N LYS A 11 12.43 -63.59 -27.06
CA LYS A 11 11.42 -62.96 -27.92
C LYS A 11 10.52 -62.02 -27.13
N LEU A 12 10.23 -62.36 -25.87
CA LEU A 12 9.38 -61.58 -24.99
C LEU A 12 10.06 -60.26 -24.60
N MET A 13 11.33 -60.29 -24.19
CA MET A 13 12.10 -59.08 -23.84
C MET A 13 12.30 -58.09 -25.01
N GLY A 14 12.35 -58.56 -26.26
CA GLY A 14 12.49 -57.70 -27.45
C GLY A 14 11.21 -56.91 -27.80
N ILE A 15 10.04 -57.45 -27.45
CA ILE A 15 8.74 -56.81 -27.69
C ILE A 15 8.50 -55.72 -26.63
N TYR A 16 8.84 -55.97 -25.36
CA TYR A 16 8.72 -54.97 -24.29
C TYR A 16 9.66 -53.76 -24.46
N LYS A 17 10.88 -53.95 -25.00
CA LYS A 17 11.78 -52.83 -25.32
C LYS A 17 11.30 -51.94 -26.47
N LYS A 18 10.64 -52.52 -27.49
CA LYS A 18 10.07 -51.75 -28.63
C LYS A 18 8.78 -51.01 -28.27
N GLN A 19 8.01 -51.52 -27.31
CA GLN A 19 6.80 -50.84 -26.81
C GLN A 19 7.13 -49.74 -25.78
N ALA A 20 8.13 -49.95 -24.91
CA ALA A 20 8.60 -48.91 -23.99
C ALA A 20 9.22 -47.69 -24.71
N LEU A 21 9.93 -47.91 -25.82
CA LEU A 21 10.53 -46.83 -26.61
C LEU A 21 9.50 -46.00 -27.39
N ARG A 22 8.36 -46.59 -27.79
CA ARG A 22 7.25 -45.88 -28.45
C ARG A 22 6.36 -45.14 -27.45
N ALA A 23 6.20 -45.64 -26.23
CA ALA A 23 5.48 -44.96 -25.17
C ALA A 23 6.23 -43.71 -24.65
N PHE A 24 7.57 -43.74 -24.61
CA PHE A 24 8.36 -42.60 -24.16
C PHE A 24 8.37 -41.43 -25.16
N LEU A 25 8.30 -41.72 -26.47
CA LEU A 25 8.25 -40.68 -27.52
C LEU A 25 6.87 -40.01 -27.63
N ALA A 26 5.79 -40.70 -27.21
CA ALA A 26 4.43 -40.13 -27.20
C ALA A 26 4.20 -39.15 -26.02
N CYS A 27 4.82 -39.37 -24.85
CA CYS A 27 4.76 -38.42 -23.73
C CYS A 27 5.61 -37.16 -23.93
N ALA A 28 6.72 -37.24 -24.67
CA ALA A 28 7.58 -36.08 -24.92
C ALA A 28 6.97 -35.06 -25.90
N VAL A 29 6.09 -35.50 -26.82
CA VAL A 29 5.38 -34.60 -27.75
C VAL A 29 4.12 -34.00 -27.11
N ALA A 30 3.53 -34.67 -26.10
CA ALA A 30 2.35 -34.16 -25.38
C ALA A 30 2.66 -33.06 -24.35
N LEU A 31 3.93 -32.88 -23.94
CA LEU A 31 4.33 -31.85 -22.97
C LEU A 31 4.77 -30.52 -23.60
N GLY A 32 4.81 -30.42 -24.93
CA GLY A 32 5.27 -29.23 -25.67
C GLY A 32 4.19 -28.15 -25.94
N LEU A 33 2.93 -28.39 -25.56
CA LEU A 33 1.83 -27.43 -25.74
C LEU A 33 1.38 -26.85 -24.39
N ALA A 34 2.32 -26.51 -23.52
CA ALA A 34 2.05 -25.54 -22.46
C ALA A 34 1.88 -24.17 -23.14
N GLY A 35 0.65 -23.89 -23.59
CA GLY A 35 0.28 -22.59 -24.11
C GLY A 35 0.70 -21.53 -23.10
N THR A 36 1.52 -20.58 -23.52
CA THR A 36 1.84 -19.39 -22.73
C THR A 36 0.52 -18.74 -22.37
N ALA A 37 0.15 -18.75 -21.09
CA ALA A 37 -1.02 -18.04 -20.61
C ALA A 37 -0.82 -16.56 -20.91
N GLN A 38 -1.49 -16.09 -21.97
CA GLN A 38 -1.46 -14.69 -22.35
C GLN A 38 -2.23 -13.95 -21.27
N ALA A 39 -1.52 -13.17 -20.45
CA ALA A 39 -2.12 -12.43 -19.35
C ALA A 39 -3.09 -11.39 -19.94
N ALA A 40 -4.39 -11.67 -19.84
CA ALA A 40 -5.44 -10.73 -20.21
C ALA A 40 -5.28 -9.44 -19.40
N ARG A 41 -5.39 -8.29 -20.07
CA ARG A 41 -5.22 -6.97 -19.46
C ARG A 41 -6.57 -6.27 -19.33
N ILE A 42 -6.74 -5.49 -18.27
CA ILE A 42 -7.94 -4.68 -18.03
C ILE A 42 -7.59 -3.21 -18.23
N PHE A 43 -8.40 -2.54 -19.06
CA PHE A 43 -8.27 -1.12 -19.35
C PHE A 43 -9.54 -0.36 -18.97
N LEU A 44 -9.38 0.79 -18.32
CA LEU A 44 -10.44 1.75 -18.04
C LEU A 44 -10.13 3.07 -18.76
N ASN A 45 -11.03 3.50 -19.66
CA ASN A 45 -10.85 4.69 -20.49
C ASN A 45 -9.49 4.71 -21.21
N GLY A 46 -8.99 3.52 -21.61
CA GLY A 46 -7.70 3.35 -22.30
C GLY A 46 -6.46 3.23 -21.38
N VAL A 47 -6.62 3.33 -20.06
CA VAL A 47 -5.52 3.20 -19.10
C VAL A 47 -5.52 1.79 -18.50
N ASN A 48 -4.35 1.13 -18.44
CA ASN A 48 -4.21 -0.18 -17.80
C ASN A 48 -4.44 -0.06 -16.29
N ILE A 49 -5.30 -0.93 -15.74
CA ILE A 49 -5.69 -0.94 -14.33
C ILE A 49 -5.53 -2.31 -13.66
N ASP A 50 -4.63 -3.18 -14.14
CA ASP A 50 -4.49 -4.56 -13.62
C ASP A 50 -4.16 -4.65 -12.12
N GLY A 51 -3.59 -3.59 -11.54
CA GLY A 51 -3.26 -3.52 -10.11
C GLY A 51 -4.40 -3.02 -9.22
N VAL A 52 -5.52 -2.60 -9.80
CA VAL A 52 -6.65 -2.03 -9.06
C VAL A 52 -7.60 -3.15 -8.65
N THR A 53 -7.75 -3.39 -7.34
CA THR A 53 -8.60 -4.44 -6.78
C THR A 53 -9.73 -3.85 -5.94
N ASN A 54 -10.82 -4.61 -5.76
CA ASN A 54 -11.99 -4.26 -4.92
C ASN A 54 -12.73 -2.96 -5.31
N GLN A 55 -12.75 -2.61 -6.60
CA GLN A 55 -13.51 -1.46 -7.10
C GLN A 55 -14.74 -1.90 -7.89
N GLU A 56 -15.87 -1.21 -7.69
CA GLU A 56 -17.11 -1.40 -8.44
C GLU A 56 -17.36 -0.20 -9.36
N PHE A 57 -17.56 -0.47 -10.64
CA PHE A 57 -17.90 0.56 -11.64
C PHE A 57 -19.33 0.35 -12.12
N LYS A 58 -20.20 1.34 -11.90
CA LYS A 58 -21.61 1.30 -12.32
C LYS A 58 -21.81 2.10 -13.60
N ASN A 59 -22.77 1.67 -14.42
CA ASN A 59 -23.16 2.35 -15.66
C ASN A 59 -22.00 2.54 -16.65
N CYS A 60 -21.24 1.46 -16.91
CA CYS A 60 -20.10 1.46 -17.82
C CYS A 60 -20.36 0.57 -19.04
N ASP A 61 -19.76 0.93 -20.17
CA ASP A 61 -19.72 0.08 -21.35
C ASP A 61 -18.51 -0.85 -21.25
N VAL A 62 -18.72 -2.17 -21.40
CA VAL A 62 -17.66 -3.18 -21.30
C VAL A 62 -17.53 -3.95 -22.62
N VAL A 63 -16.31 -4.00 -23.15
CA VAL A 63 -15.98 -4.68 -24.40
C VAL A 63 -14.82 -5.66 -24.16
N ILE A 64 -15.05 -6.94 -24.43
CA ILE A 64 -13.99 -7.96 -24.44
C ILE A 64 -13.46 -8.08 -25.86
N LYS A 65 -12.17 -7.84 -26.04
CA LYS A 65 -11.50 -7.87 -27.35
C LYS A 65 -11.11 -9.29 -27.75
N ALA A 66 -10.79 -9.46 -29.04
CA ALA A 66 -10.38 -10.75 -29.61
C ALA A 66 -9.12 -11.37 -28.97
N ASN A 67 -8.24 -10.53 -28.40
CA ASN A 67 -7.04 -10.95 -27.67
C ASN A 67 -7.29 -11.22 -26.17
N GLY A 68 -8.54 -11.13 -25.70
CA GLY A 68 -8.93 -11.34 -24.30
C GLY A 68 -8.86 -10.11 -23.41
N ASP A 69 -8.45 -8.95 -23.92
CA ASP A 69 -8.41 -7.72 -23.14
C ASP A 69 -9.81 -7.19 -22.84
N VAL A 70 -10.00 -6.64 -21.64
CA VAL A 70 -11.25 -6.03 -21.20
C VAL A 70 -11.13 -4.52 -21.26
N HIS A 71 -11.97 -3.87 -22.07
CA HIS A 71 -12.08 -2.42 -22.17
C HIS A 71 -13.35 -1.94 -21.48
N ILE A 72 -13.18 -1.09 -20.47
CA ILE A 72 -14.26 -0.44 -19.73
C ILE A 72 -14.27 1.05 -20.11
N ALA A 73 -15.39 1.55 -20.62
CA ALA A 73 -15.61 2.97 -20.88
C ALA A 73 -16.63 3.53 -19.89
N ALA A 74 -16.23 4.56 -19.14
CA ALA A 74 -17.02 5.10 -18.04
C ALA A 74 -17.00 6.63 -18.08
N LYS A 75 -18.12 7.25 -18.50
CA LYS A 75 -18.22 8.69 -18.83
C LYS A 75 -18.13 9.66 -17.63
N GLY A 76 -17.84 9.18 -16.43
CA GLY A 76 -17.69 9.98 -15.21
C GLY A 76 -16.44 9.68 -14.38
N PHE A 77 -15.53 8.83 -14.87
CA PHE A 77 -14.36 8.39 -14.12
C PHE A 77 -13.07 8.85 -14.79
N LYS A 78 -12.17 9.44 -14.00
CA LYS A 78 -10.82 9.83 -14.43
C LYS A 78 -9.81 8.86 -13.83
N VAL A 79 -8.93 8.31 -14.67
CA VAL A 79 -7.82 7.47 -14.21
C VAL A 79 -6.57 8.34 -14.15
N GLU A 80 -5.96 8.43 -12.97
CA GLU A 80 -4.68 9.11 -12.78
C GLU A 80 -3.63 8.09 -12.34
N THR A 81 -2.65 7.82 -13.19
CA THR A 81 -1.47 7.05 -12.78
C THR A 81 -0.54 7.98 -12.00
N ARG A 82 -0.66 7.99 -10.66
CA ARG A 82 0.46 8.45 -9.83
C ARG A 82 1.61 7.46 -10.06
N LYS A 83 2.70 7.94 -10.66
CA LYS A 83 3.99 7.22 -10.61
C LYS A 83 4.37 7.11 -9.14
N GLN A 84 4.08 5.98 -8.52
CA GLN A 84 4.74 5.60 -7.28
C GLN A 84 6.17 5.22 -7.68
N ALA A 85 7.13 6.08 -7.34
CA ALA A 85 8.54 5.77 -7.54
C ALA A 85 8.88 4.54 -6.68
N THR A 86 9.09 3.39 -7.32
CA THR A 86 9.74 2.24 -6.70
C THR A 86 11.24 2.49 -6.71
N ASP A 87 11.70 3.37 -5.83
CA ASP A 87 13.09 3.33 -5.40
C ASP A 87 13.31 2.04 -4.59
N PRO A 88 14.50 1.42 -4.63
CA PRO A 88 14.79 0.26 -3.80
C PRO A 88 14.59 0.67 -2.34
N VAL A 89 13.51 0.18 -1.74
CA VAL A 89 13.17 0.47 -0.35
C VAL A 89 14.25 -0.21 0.47
N ALA A 90 15.20 0.56 1.00
CA ALA A 90 16.06 0.07 2.05
C ALA A 90 15.16 -0.28 3.24
N GLN A 91 14.83 -1.57 3.38
CA GLN A 91 13.98 -2.05 4.46
C GLN A 91 14.84 -2.25 5.70
N GLY A 92 14.54 -1.49 6.74
CA GLY A 92 15.27 -1.52 8.01
C GLY A 92 14.82 -0.38 8.92
N PRO A 93 15.22 -0.40 10.20
CA PRO A 93 14.98 0.73 11.09
C PRO A 93 15.66 1.99 10.56
N VAL A 94 15.06 3.14 10.84
CA VAL A 94 15.69 4.44 10.59
C VAL A 94 16.95 4.60 11.46
N SER A 95 17.95 5.29 10.92
CA SER A 95 19.20 5.62 11.63
C SER A 95 19.10 6.91 12.43
N GLN A 96 18.20 7.82 12.05
CA GLN A 96 17.95 9.07 12.75
C GLN A 96 16.78 8.94 13.75
N ARG A 97 16.71 9.87 14.71
CA ARG A 97 15.57 9.96 15.63
C ARG A 97 14.52 10.91 15.07
N TYR A 98 13.27 10.49 15.14
CA TYR A 98 12.12 11.22 14.63
C TYR A 98 11.13 11.45 15.76
N PHE A 99 10.62 12.67 15.82
CA PHE A 99 9.69 13.09 16.85
C PHE A 99 8.43 13.64 16.20
N LEU A 100 7.30 13.31 16.81
CA LEU A 100 6.04 14.02 16.67
C LEU A 100 5.97 15.05 17.80
N VAL A 101 5.84 16.31 17.45
CA VAL A 101 5.57 17.41 18.37
C VAL A 101 4.22 17.98 18.00
N ALA A 102 3.31 18.02 18.95
CA ALA A 102 2.03 18.70 18.81
C ALA A 102 1.92 19.80 19.85
N GLU A 103 1.34 20.92 19.47
CA GLU A 103 1.08 22.05 20.36
C GLU A 103 -0.27 22.69 20.03
N SER A 104 -0.92 23.24 21.04
CA SER A 104 -2.10 24.07 20.86
C SER A 104 -1.97 25.37 21.65
N ASN A 105 -2.19 26.50 21.00
CA ASN A 105 -2.15 27.80 21.65
C ASN A 105 -3.42 28.11 22.46
N PHE A 106 -4.53 27.41 22.17
CA PHE A 106 -5.78 27.46 22.92
C PHE A 106 -6.35 26.05 23.08
N PRO A 107 -5.82 25.25 24.02
CA PRO A 107 -6.31 23.90 24.30
C PRO A 107 -7.81 23.92 24.58
N THR A 108 -8.51 22.85 24.24
CA THR A 108 -9.98 22.68 24.23
C THR A 108 -10.74 23.54 23.23
N GLN A 109 -10.18 24.66 22.77
CA GLN A 109 -10.87 25.61 21.87
C GLN A 109 -10.68 25.26 20.39
N VAL A 110 -9.58 24.60 20.02
CA VAL A 110 -9.34 24.12 18.65
C VAL A 110 -10.37 23.06 18.23
N ARG A 111 -10.77 22.22 19.21
CA ARG A 111 -11.80 21.19 19.07
C ARG A 111 -11.47 20.15 18.00
N TYR A 112 -10.20 19.81 17.86
CA TYR A 112 -9.77 18.70 17.01
C TYR A 112 -9.02 17.68 17.85
N ASP A 113 -9.42 16.42 17.69
CA ASP A 113 -8.59 15.29 18.06
C ASP A 113 -7.96 14.73 16.78
N VAL A 114 -6.65 14.50 16.78
CA VAL A 114 -5.91 14.04 15.61
C VAL A 114 -5.37 12.64 15.86
N ASP A 115 -5.85 11.66 15.10
CA ASP A 115 -5.24 10.34 15.03
C ASP A 115 -4.06 10.36 14.08
N VAL A 116 -2.92 9.90 14.57
CA VAL A 116 -1.67 9.78 13.82
C VAL A 116 -1.47 8.31 13.47
N LEU A 117 -1.45 8.02 12.18
CA LEU A 117 -1.11 6.70 11.65
C LEU A 117 0.17 6.81 10.83
N ILE A 118 1.05 5.82 10.98
CA ILE A 118 2.29 5.72 10.21
C ILE A 118 2.33 4.34 9.59
N ASN A 119 2.47 4.28 8.26
CA ASN A 119 2.42 3.06 7.47
C ASN A 119 1.14 2.24 7.76
N ALA A 120 0.00 2.94 7.85
CA ALA A 120 -1.32 2.41 8.23
C ALA A 120 -1.43 1.81 9.65
N ILE A 121 -0.42 1.98 10.50
CA ILE A 121 -0.44 1.56 11.91
C ILE A 121 -0.81 2.77 12.77
N TRP A 122 -1.82 2.62 13.63
CA TRP A 122 -2.17 3.64 14.63
C TRP A 122 -1.02 3.84 15.62
N VAL A 123 -0.56 5.08 15.75
CA VAL A 123 0.56 5.47 16.62
C VAL A 123 0.03 6.13 17.88
N ARG A 124 -0.82 7.14 17.72
CA ARG A 124 -1.32 7.95 18.84
C ARG A 124 -2.51 8.82 18.43
N ARG A 125 -3.37 9.14 19.39
CA ARG A 125 -4.31 10.27 19.31
C ARG A 125 -3.77 11.49 20.06
N ILE A 126 -3.77 12.65 19.40
CA ILE A 126 -3.50 13.95 20.00
C ILE A 126 -4.84 14.61 20.29
N SER A 127 -5.19 14.76 21.56
CA SER A 127 -6.48 15.33 21.96
C SER A 127 -6.41 16.84 22.06
N SER A 128 -7.52 17.53 21.78
CA SER A 128 -7.58 19.00 21.81
C SER A 128 -7.27 19.61 23.18
N ASP A 129 -7.41 18.86 24.26
CA ASP A 129 -7.16 19.30 25.65
C ASP A 129 -5.67 19.26 26.04
N GLN A 130 -4.81 18.64 25.22
CA GLN A 130 -3.38 18.55 25.48
C GLN A 130 -2.68 19.81 24.95
N PRO A 131 -2.05 20.64 25.81
CA PRO A 131 -1.38 21.86 25.37
C PRO A 131 -0.12 21.57 24.54
N GLN A 132 0.57 20.48 24.89
CA GLN A 132 1.75 20.03 24.18
C GLN A 132 1.89 18.51 24.29
N VAL A 133 2.31 17.88 23.21
CA VAL A 133 2.66 16.46 23.16
C VAL A 133 4.00 16.32 22.45
N VAL A 134 4.90 15.56 23.06
CA VAL A 134 6.17 15.17 22.44
C VAL A 134 6.24 13.64 22.48
N PHE A 135 6.42 13.04 21.31
CA PHE A 135 6.43 11.57 21.17
C PHE A 135 7.47 11.13 20.14
N GLU A 136 8.29 10.15 20.51
CA GLU A 136 9.27 9.58 19.58
C GLU A 136 8.59 8.57 18.63
N VAL A 137 8.63 8.86 17.33
CA VAL A 137 8.00 8.04 16.28
C VAL A 137 8.99 7.15 15.53
N SER A 138 10.29 7.22 15.85
CA SER A 138 11.37 6.46 15.17
C SER A 138 11.01 4.98 14.99
N ARG A 139 10.44 4.34 16.02
CA ARG A 139 10.05 2.91 16.02
C ARG A 139 8.93 2.55 15.03
N HIS A 140 8.18 3.53 14.53
CA HIS A 140 7.08 3.34 13.57
C HIS A 140 7.53 3.62 12.13
N LEU A 141 8.76 4.10 11.96
CA LEU A 141 9.35 4.42 10.68
C LEU A 141 10.29 3.32 10.21
N LYS A 142 10.33 3.15 8.90
CA LYS A 142 11.35 2.39 8.19
C LYS A 142 12.24 3.33 7.40
N LYS A 143 13.44 2.89 7.07
CA LYS A 143 14.28 3.57 6.09
C LYS A 143 13.56 3.62 4.73
N GLY A 144 13.76 4.69 3.98
CA GLY A 144 13.03 4.97 2.74
C GLY A 144 11.64 5.57 2.98
N GLN A 145 10.72 5.32 2.06
CA GLN A 145 9.41 5.96 2.05
C GLN A 145 8.51 5.46 3.20
N ASN A 146 7.95 6.39 3.96
CA ASN A 146 6.90 6.16 4.95
C ASN A 146 5.68 6.97 4.58
N ASN A 147 4.51 6.39 4.84
CA ASN A 147 3.24 7.07 4.71
C ASN A 147 2.76 7.52 6.08
N VAL A 148 2.35 8.77 6.22
CA VAL A 148 1.75 9.32 7.44
C VAL A 148 0.33 9.75 7.11
N THR A 149 -0.65 9.22 7.82
CA THR A 149 -2.04 9.65 7.73
C THR A 149 -2.41 10.38 9.01
N LEU A 150 -2.93 11.60 8.87
CA LEU A 150 -3.43 12.41 9.97
C LEU A 150 -4.94 12.56 9.81
N VAL A 151 -5.70 11.99 10.75
CA VAL A 151 -7.17 12.05 10.75
C VAL A 151 -7.60 12.99 11.85
N ALA A 152 -8.02 14.20 11.48
CA ALA A 152 -8.56 15.17 12.43
C ALA A 152 -10.08 15.03 12.53
N THR A 153 -10.55 14.68 13.72
CA THR A 153 -11.97 14.63 14.05
C THR A 153 -12.35 15.89 14.79
N LYS A 154 -13.31 16.65 14.28
CA LYS A 154 -13.85 17.80 15.00
C LYS A 154 -14.71 17.28 16.14
N SER A 155 -14.43 17.71 17.37
CA SER A 155 -15.39 17.54 18.46
C SER A 155 -16.53 18.54 18.23
N GLU A 156 -17.63 18.08 17.65
CA GLU A 156 -18.85 18.87 17.54
C GLU A 156 -19.51 18.97 18.92
N GLY A 157 -19.47 20.15 19.52
CA GLY A 157 -20.41 20.48 20.59
C GLY A 157 -21.73 20.83 19.93
N ASP A 158 -22.82 20.16 20.32
CA ASP A 158 -24.16 20.38 19.78
C ASP A 158 -24.46 21.89 19.59
N GLY A 159 -24.61 22.32 18.33
CA GLY A 159 -24.99 23.69 17.97
C GLY A 159 -23.96 24.80 18.27
N GLN A 160 -22.71 24.48 18.63
CA GLN A 160 -21.70 25.50 18.93
C GLN A 160 -21.16 26.17 17.67
N LYS A 161 -21.13 27.51 17.69
CA LYS A 161 -20.49 28.34 16.66
C LYS A 161 -19.03 27.91 16.45
N LEU A 162 -18.57 28.01 15.20
CA LEU A 162 -17.16 27.84 14.85
C LEU A 162 -16.30 28.82 15.66
N GLY A 163 -15.10 28.37 16.04
CA GLY A 163 -14.19 29.16 16.85
C GLY A 163 -13.37 30.15 16.02
N SER A 164 -12.30 30.68 16.61
CA SER A 164 -11.41 31.63 15.94
C SER A 164 -10.39 30.94 15.04
N VAL A 165 -10.01 31.58 13.93
CA VAL A 165 -8.84 31.21 13.12
C VAL A 165 -7.52 31.31 13.89
N SER A 166 -7.49 32.10 14.97
CA SER A 166 -6.32 32.25 15.85
C SER A 166 -6.17 31.10 16.85
N HIS A 167 -7.18 30.28 17.05
CA HIS A 167 -7.09 29.09 17.90
C HIS A 167 -6.60 27.94 17.03
N VAL A 168 -5.33 27.56 17.21
CA VAL A 168 -4.60 26.67 16.31
C VAL A 168 -4.03 25.50 17.09
N MET A 169 -4.04 24.33 16.45
CA MET A 169 -3.24 23.17 16.79
C MET A 169 -2.24 22.91 15.67
N ASN A 170 -0.96 22.81 16.02
CA ASN A 170 0.13 22.47 15.12
C ASN A 170 0.65 21.08 15.46
N LEU A 171 0.89 20.26 14.45
CA LEU A 171 1.60 18.98 14.54
C LEU A 171 2.79 19.03 13.59
N ILE A 172 3.95 18.67 14.10
CA ILE A 172 5.20 18.58 13.34
C ILE A 172 5.76 17.18 13.52
N ILE A 173 6.07 16.50 12.42
CA ILE A 173 6.88 15.29 12.43
C ILE A 173 8.19 15.61 11.72
N GLY A 174 9.31 15.37 12.41
CA GLY A 174 10.62 15.72 11.88
C GLY A 174 11.76 14.97 12.54
N GLN A 175 12.94 15.08 11.93
CA GLN A 175 14.18 14.63 12.55
C GLN A 175 14.54 15.59 13.68
N GLY A 176 15.02 15.04 14.78
CA GLY A 176 15.42 15.87 15.90
C GLY A 176 16.32 15.13 16.88
N LYS A 177 16.63 15.84 17.96
CA LYS A 177 17.45 15.36 19.06
C LYS A 177 16.82 15.77 20.38
N MET A 178 17.19 15.02 21.42
CA MET A 178 16.81 15.33 22.79
C MET A 178 18.03 15.91 23.51
N THR A 179 17.89 17.12 24.03
CA THR A 179 18.92 17.86 24.76
C THR A 179 18.30 18.39 26.05
N ASN A 180 18.83 18.02 27.22
CA ASN A 180 18.31 18.48 28.53
C ASN A 180 16.79 18.33 28.67
N ASP A 181 16.26 17.13 28.36
CA ASP A 181 14.83 16.80 28.34
C ASP A 181 13.96 17.62 27.35
N GLN A 182 14.57 18.46 26.53
CA GLN A 182 13.91 19.19 25.46
C GLN A 182 14.13 18.49 24.12
N VAL A 183 13.06 18.31 23.35
CA VAL A 183 13.16 17.87 21.95
C VAL A 183 13.30 19.09 21.06
N ILE A 184 14.33 19.07 20.22
CA ILE A 184 14.55 20.07 19.17
C ILE A 184 14.39 19.36 17.83
N ILE A 185 13.44 19.83 17.01
CA ILE A 185 13.29 19.37 15.63
C ILE A 185 14.33 20.11 14.78
N ASP A 186 15.31 19.38 14.26
CA ASP A 186 16.34 19.92 13.38
C ASP A 186 15.82 20.04 11.93
N LYS A 187 14.94 19.12 11.50
CA LYS A 187 14.37 19.09 10.16
C LYS A 187 12.89 18.70 10.19
N PRO A 188 11.95 19.65 10.06
CA PRO A 188 10.54 19.31 9.88
C PRO A 188 10.34 18.61 8.54
N LEU A 189 9.54 17.54 8.53
CA LEU A 189 9.25 16.74 7.35
C LEU A 189 7.75 16.70 7.03
N VAL A 190 6.92 16.77 8.06
CA VAL A 190 5.47 16.94 7.96
C VAL A 190 5.09 18.07 8.90
N GLU A 191 4.33 19.03 8.38
CA GLU A 191 3.71 20.09 9.15
C GLU A 191 2.21 20.03 8.87
N TYR A 192 1.43 20.00 9.93
CA TYR A 192 -0.01 19.88 9.87
C TYR A 192 -0.65 20.84 10.85
N GLN A 193 -1.63 21.59 10.38
CA GLN A 193 -2.27 22.63 11.16
C GLN A 193 -3.78 22.52 11.03
N ARG A 194 -4.49 22.67 12.15
CA ARG A 194 -5.93 22.88 12.19
C ARG A 194 -6.29 24.04 13.09
N ASN A 195 -7.38 24.73 12.77
CA ASN A 195 -7.85 25.87 13.54
C ASN A 195 -9.34 25.76 13.89
N ALA A 196 -9.77 26.49 14.94
CA ALA A 196 -11.12 26.33 15.46
C ALA A 196 -12.23 26.79 14.50
N ALA A 197 -11.91 27.64 13.52
CA ALA A 197 -12.87 28.13 12.52
C ALA A 197 -13.16 27.10 11.40
N GLU A 198 -12.33 26.07 11.25
CA GLU A 198 -12.58 24.98 10.31
C GLU A 198 -13.72 24.08 10.79
N ALA A 199 -14.54 23.64 9.84
CA ALA A 199 -15.67 22.73 10.04
C ALA A 199 -15.38 21.36 9.41
N GLY A 200 -15.96 20.31 9.99
CA GLY A 200 -15.88 18.95 9.48
C GLY A 200 -14.64 18.18 9.90
N ASN A 201 -14.55 16.94 9.42
CA ASN A 201 -13.43 16.04 9.67
C ASN A 201 -12.48 16.05 8.48
N PHE A 202 -11.19 15.80 8.75
CA PHE A 202 -10.14 15.80 7.74
C PHE A 202 -9.33 14.52 7.82
N SER A 203 -8.82 14.08 6.68
CA SER A 203 -7.93 12.93 6.55
C SER A 203 -6.89 13.26 5.49
N ASP A 204 -5.68 13.60 5.93
CA ASP A 204 -4.60 14.04 5.07
C ASP A 204 -3.45 13.02 5.09
N GLU A 205 -2.83 12.83 3.93
CA GLU A 205 -1.79 11.83 3.72
C GLU A 205 -0.48 12.53 3.30
N PHE A 206 0.60 12.18 3.99
CA PHE A 206 1.93 12.74 3.78
C PHE A 206 2.93 11.63 3.54
N VAL A 207 3.93 11.93 2.72
CA VAL A 207 5.04 11.02 2.49
C VAL A 207 6.30 11.64 3.09
N LEU A 208 6.96 10.90 3.97
CA LEU A 208 8.27 11.28 4.48
C LEU A 208 9.30 10.19 4.22
N VAL A 209 10.56 10.60 4.03
CA VAL A 209 11.67 9.67 3.77
C VAL A 209 12.48 9.51 5.04
N GLY A 210 12.43 8.30 5.61
CA GLY A 210 13.24 7.88 6.74
C GLY A 210 14.67 7.59 6.29
N GLN A 211 15.63 8.18 6.99
CA GLN A 211 17.07 7.93 6.87
C GLN A 211 17.57 7.01 7.97
#